data_AF-A0A345XRW8-F1
#
_entry.id   AF-A0A345XRW8-F1
#
_cell.length_a   1.000
_cell.length_b   1.000
_cell.length_c   1.000
_cell.angle_alpha   90.00
_cell.angle_beta   90.00
_cell.angle_gamma   90.00
#
_symmetry.space_group_name_H-M   'P 1'
#
loop_
_entity.id
_entity.type
_entity.pdbx_description
1 polymer ?
#
loop_
_entity_poly.entity_id
_entity_poly.type
_entity_poly.pdbx_seq_one_letter_code
_entity_poly.pdbx_strand_id
1 'polypeptide(L)'
;MKGEEHTMRMPTTAGLPEPASEGDGNDWAEGTCFYCGYKLQVLYVGTIHVPGMAAQAFACEGCIRVLVDMVLEGAMTKDRGWRRLAA
;
A
#
# COMPACT_ATOMS: atom_id res chain seq x y z
N MET A 1 6.52 11.89 -44.83
CA MET A 1 5.50 11.41 -43.89
C MET A 1 6.00 10.13 -43.25
N LYS A 2 6.52 10.19 -42.02
CA LYS A 2 6.74 9.01 -41.19
C LYS A 2 6.13 9.32 -39.82
N GLY A 3 5.02 8.67 -39.51
CA GLY A 3 4.45 8.65 -38.18
C GLY A 3 5.22 7.64 -37.36
N GLU A 4 5.98 8.12 -36.38
CA GLU A 4 6.47 7.29 -35.29
C GLU A 4 5.30 7.06 -34.34
N GLU A 5 4.68 5.90 -34.47
CA GLU A 5 3.70 5.40 -33.53
C GLU A 5 4.41 5.11 -32.21
N HIS A 6 4.38 6.10 -31.32
CA HIS A 6 4.89 6.02 -29.97
C HIS A 6 3.99 5.06 -29.17
N THR A 7 4.23 3.77 -29.33
CA THR A 7 3.68 2.75 -28.43
C THR A 7 4.24 3.04 -27.04
N MET A 8 3.44 3.70 -26.22
CA MET A 8 3.71 3.86 -24.80
C MET A 8 3.78 2.45 -24.20
N ARG A 9 5.01 1.92 -24.06
CA ARG A 9 5.24 0.72 -23.27
C ARG A 9 4.81 1.04 -21.84
N MET A 10 3.70 0.46 -21.42
CA MET A 10 3.34 0.39 -20.01
C MET A 10 4.56 -0.18 -19.27
N PRO A 11 5.10 0.51 -18.25
CA PRO A 11 6.19 -0.06 -17.46
C PRO A 11 5.68 -1.37 -16.85
N THR A 12 6.39 -2.46 -17.11
CA THR A 12 6.16 -3.74 -16.43
C THR A 12 6.26 -3.50 -14.93
N THR A 13 5.36 -4.08 -14.13
CA THR A 13 5.43 -4.05 -12.65
C THR A 13 6.72 -4.66 -12.08
N ALA A 14 7.56 -5.26 -12.93
CA ALA A 14 8.91 -5.72 -12.61
C ALA A 14 9.74 -4.60 -11.94
N GLY A 15 9.87 -4.70 -10.61
CA GLY A 15 10.63 -3.77 -9.77
C GLY A 15 9.79 -2.96 -8.78
N LEU A 16 8.46 -3.03 -8.82
CA LEU A 16 7.61 -2.45 -7.78
C LEU A 16 7.45 -3.44 -6.61
N PRO A 17 7.40 -2.97 -5.36
CA PRO A 17 7.21 -3.84 -4.21
C PRO A 17 5.86 -4.57 -4.31
N GLU A 18 5.89 -5.90 -4.19
CA GLU A 18 4.67 -6.69 -4.12
C GLU A 18 3.95 -6.40 -2.79
N PRO A 19 2.61 -6.35 -2.77
CA PRO A 19 1.86 -6.25 -1.54
C PRO A 19 2.16 -7.44 -0.62
N ALA A 20 2.26 -7.17 0.68
CA ALA A 20 2.36 -8.22 1.68
C ALA A 20 1.17 -9.18 1.58
N SER A 21 1.43 -10.48 1.73
CA SER A 21 0.46 -11.56 1.60
C SER A 21 0.71 -12.63 2.64
N GLU A 22 -0.32 -13.35 3.06
CA GLU A 22 -0.16 -14.40 4.06
C GLU A 22 0.88 -15.45 3.62
N GLY A 23 1.83 -15.76 4.50
CA GLY A 23 2.93 -16.69 4.20
C GLY A 23 4.17 -16.05 3.57
N ASP A 24 4.21 -14.73 3.42
CA ASP A 24 5.38 -13.96 2.97
C ASP A 24 6.50 -13.83 4.03
N GLY A 25 6.33 -14.46 5.20
CA GLY A 25 7.28 -14.40 6.31
C GLY A 25 7.10 -13.22 7.26
N ASN A 26 6.09 -12.36 7.01
CA ASN A 26 5.69 -11.35 7.99
C ASN A 26 4.89 -11.95 9.15
N ASP A 27 4.87 -11.24 10.28
CA ASP A 27 4.15 -11.64 11.50
C ASP A 27 2.64 -11.31 11.40
N TRP A 28 1.95 -12.04 10.54
CA TRP A 28 0.49 -12.00 10.45
C TRP A 28 -0.15 -12.52 11.75
N ALA A 29 -1.20 -11.86 12.21
CA ALA A 29 -1.94 -12.25 13.40
C ALA A 29 -3.45 -12.22 13.15
N GLU A 30 -4.21 -13.03 13.87
CA GLU A 30 -5.67 -12.95 13.83
C GLU A 30 -6.14 -11.66 14.55
N GLY A 31 -6.94 -10.83 13.86
CA GLY A 31 -7.40 -9.57 14.40
C GLY A 31 -8.45 -8.88 13.52
N THR A 32 -8.91 -7.71 13.95
CA THR A 32 -9.87 -6.89 13.17
C THR A 32 -9.11 -5.94 12.26
N CYS A 33 -9.37 -6.02 10.95
CA CYS A 33 -8.80 -5.08 9.99
C CYS A 33 -9.38 -3.68 10.21
N PHE A 34 -8.52 -2.67 10.35
CA PHE A 34 -8.92 -1.27 10.57
C PHE A 34 -9.73 -0.68 9.41
N TYR A 35 -9.55 -1.19 8.19
CA TYR A 35 -10.16 -0.62 6.99
C TYR A 35 -11.50 -1.27 6.66
N CYS A 36 -11.59 -2.60 6.70
CA CYS A 36 -12.82 -3.31 6.33
C CYS A 36 -13.64 -3.80 7.54
N GLY A 37 -13.09 -3.77 8.75
CA GLY A 37 -13.79 -4.13 9.99
C GLY A 37 -14.00 -5.63 10.24
N TYR A 38 -13.60 -6.49 9.30
CA TYR A 38 -13.72 -7.95 9.46
C TYR A 38 -12.58 -8.53 10.30
N LYS A 39 -12.87 -9.63 11.00
CA LYS A 39 -11.88 -10.41 11.75
C LYS A 39 -11.21 -11.43 10.82
N LEU A 40 -9.92 -11.26 10.56
CA LEU A 40 -9.12 -11.94 9.54
C LEU A 40 -7.66 -12.09 10.03
N GLN A 41 -6.78 -12.67 9.22
CA GLN A 41 -5.34 -12.43 9.39
C GLN A 41 -5.03 -10.98 8.99
N VAL A 42 -4.28 -10.30 9.86
CA VAL A 42 -3.92 -8.90 9.70
C VAL A 42 -2.45 -8.69 10.01
N LEU A 43 -1.86 -7.71 9.33
CA LEU A 43 -0.47 -7.29 9.50
C LEU A 43 -0.42 -5.86 10.05
N TYR A 44 0.54 -5.58 10.93
CA TYR A 44 0.81 -4.22 11.41
C TYR A 44 1.24 -3.32 10.26
N VAL A 45 0.52 -2.21 10.04
CA VAL A 45 0.79 -1.26 8.95
C VAL A 45 1.29 0.10 9.44
N GLY A 46 1.28 0.34 10.75
CA GLY A 46 1.76 1.59 11.34
C GLY A 46 1.05 1.95 12.64
N THR A 47 1.46 3.07 13.24
CA THR A 47 0.81 3.63 14.43
C THR A 47 0.03 4.88 14.03
N ILE A 48 -1.26 4.92 14.35
CA ILE A 48 -2.10 6.10 14.18
C ILE A 48 -2.03 6.92 15.47
N HIS A 49 -1.63 8.18 15.33
CA HIS A 49 -1.64 9.16 16.41
C HIS A 49 -2.88 10.05 16.30
N VAL A 50 -3.63 10.17 17.38
CA VAL A 50 -4.67 11.19 17.53
C VAL A 50 -4.46 11.91 18.87
N PRO A 51 -5.00 13.12 19.07
CA PRO A 51 -4.77 13.86 20.31
C PRO A 51 -5.04 13.01 21.56
N GLY A 52 -4.00 12.79 22.37
CA GLY A 52 -4.08 12.04 23.64
C GLY A 52 -3.97 10.51 23.52
N MET A 53 -3.86 9.92 22.33
CA MET A 53 -3.68 8.47 22.19
C MET A 53 -2.93 8.05 20.92
N ALA A 54 -2.30 6.88 20.98
CA ALA A 54 -1.72 6.21 19.83
C ALA A 54 -2.28 4.78 19.77
N ALA A 55 -2.58 4.30 18.57
CA ALA A 55 -3.07 2.95 18.35
C ALA A 55 -2.30 2.29 17.20
N GLN A 56 -1.96 1.01 17.38
CA GLN A 56 -1.41 0.19 16.30
C GLN A 56 -2.53 -0.09 15.29
N ALA A 57 -2.26 0.19 14.02
CA ALA A 57 -3.16 -0.09 12.91
C ALA A 57 -2.76 -1.40 12.25
N PHE A 58 -3.76 -2.25 12.03
CA PHE A 58 -3.60 -3.54 11.40
C PHE A 58 -4.52 -3.66 10.17
N ALA A 59 -4.02 -4.28 9.10
CA ALA A 59 -4.77 -4.45 7.85
C ALA A 59 -4.70 -5.88 7.33
N CYS A 60 -5.78 -6.36 6.72
CA CYS A 60 -5.76 -7.64 6.01
C CYS A 60 -5.09 -7.51 4.64
N GLU A 61 -4.68 -8.64 4.05
CA GLU A 61 -4.04 -8.69 2.73
C GLU A 61 -4.78 -7.89 1.66
N GLY A 62 -6.10 -8.07 1.56
CA GLY A 62 -6.91 -7.37 0.56
C GLY A 62 -6.84 -5.85 0.70
N CYS A 63 -6.84 -5.33 1.93
CA CYS A 63 -6.70 -3.89 2.17
C CYS A 63 -5.26 -3.40 1.95
N ILE A 64 -4.24 -4.21 2.25
CA ILE A 64 -2.83 -3.88 1.97
C ILE A 64 -2.59 -3.74 0.47
N ARG A 65 -3.15 -4.62 -0.36
CA ARG A 65 -3.08 -4.50 -1.83
C ARG A 65 -3.58 -3.15 -2.32
N VAL A 66 -4.76 -2.75 -1.85
CA VAL A 66 -5.35 -1.44 -2.17
C VAL A 66 -4.45 -0.27 -1.74
N LEU A 67 -3.86 -0.33 -0.53
CA LEU A 67 -2.94 0.69 -0.06
C LEU A 67 -1.67 0.78 -0.92
N VAL A 68 -1.09 -0.37 -1.30
CA VAL A 68 0.07 -0.42 -2.18
C VAL A 68 -0.26 0.17 -3.55
N ASP A 69 -1.41 -0.18 -4.13
CA ASP A 69 -1.86 0.39 -5.41
C ASP A 69 -1.96 1.93 -5.34
N MET A 70 -2.54 2.48 -4.26
CA MET A 70 -2.61 3.93 -4.04
C MET A 70 -1.22 4.58 -3.90
N VAL A 71 -0.30 3.93 -3.18
CA VAL A 71 1.09 4.42 -3.04
C VAL A 71 1.81 4.43 -4.38
N LEU A 72 1.64 3.38 -5.17
CA LEU A 72 2.25 3.25 -6.49
C LEU A 72 1.68 4.32 -7.45
N GLU A 73 0.37 4.53 -7.46
CA GLU A 73 -0.28 5.58 -8.25
C GLU A 73 0.22 6.97 -7.84
N GLY A 74 0.30 7.26 -6.53
CA GLY A 74 0.83 8.52 -6.01
C GLY A 74 2.30 8.76 -6.37
N ALA A 75 3.12 7.71 -6.33
CA ALA A 75 4.52 7.78 -6.73
C ALA A 75 4.68 8.08 -8.23
N MET A 76 3.84 7.47 -9.08
CA MET A 76 3.87 7.67 -10.53
C MET A 76 3.37 9.06 -10.94
N THR A 77 2.34 9.58 -10.28
CA THR A 77 1.77 10.91 -10.56
C THR A 77 2.67 12.07 -10.07
N LYS A 78 3.77 11.78 -9.36
CA LYS A 78 4.67 12.77 -8.72
C LYS A 78 3.91 13.74 -7.82
N ASP A 79 2.80 13.32 -7.22
CA ASP A 79 2.12 14.14 -6.23
C ASP A 79 3.09 14.37 -5.06
N ARG A 80 3.48 15.64 -4.86
CA ARG A 80 4.45 16.05 -3.85
C ARG A 80 3.85 16.06 -2.43
N GLY A 81 2.53 15.87 -2.29
CA GLY A 81 1.85 15.79 -1.00
C GLY A 81 2.28 14.59 -0.16
N TRP A 82 2.53 13.43 -0.78
CA TRP A 82 2.86 12.18 -0.08
C TRP A 82 4.28 12.17 0.53
N ARG A 83 5.26 12.84 -0.11
CA ARG A 83 6.68 12.80 0.29
C ARG A 83 7.00 13.48 1.63
N ARG A 84 6.08 14.24 2.23
CA ARG A 84 6.32 14.98 3.49
C ARG A 84 5.85 14.24 4.75
N LEU A 85 5.18 13.11 4.63
CA LEU A 85 4.64 12.35 5.77
C LEU A 85 5.54 11.19 6.22
N ALA A 86 6.66 10.95 5.54
CA ALA A 86 7.61 9.87 5.83
C ALA A 86 8.94 10.37 6.42
N ALA A 87 8.97 11.58 7.02
CA ALA A 87 10.16 12.18 7.63
C ALA A 87 9.96 12.43 9.12
#